data_AF-A0A1X2GTZ4-F1
#
_entry.id   AF-A0A1X2GTZ4-F1
#
_cell.length_a   1.000
_cell.length_b   1.000
_cell.length_c   1.000
_cell.angle_alpha   90.00
_cell.angle_beta   90.00
_cell.angle_gamma   90.00
#
_symmetry.space_group_name_H-M   'P 1'
#
loop_
_entity.id
_entity.type
_entity.pdbx_description
1 polymer ?
#
loop_
_entity_poly.entity_id
_entity_poly.type
_entity_poly.pdbx_seq_one_letter_code
_entity_poly.pdbx_strand_id
1 'polypeptide(L)'
;MAKSLRSASKKKTKAIKRSAVFKPVEDARLDRLATAQQAAAALPKVAAEEKAESMDTDVPKISTSGPKLNSKTRRQQKRAGKKGGAKKKTINRF
;
A
#
# COMPACT_ATOMS: atom_id res chain seq x y z
N MET A 1 -1.52 -1.38 -40.90
CA MET A 1 -1.87 -0.94 -39.53
C MET A 1 -0.84 -1.43 -38.53
N ALA A 2 -0.39 -0.57 -37.61
CA ALA A 2 0.49 -1.00 -36.51
C ALA A 2 -0.26 -1.92 -35.53
N LYS A 3 0.46 -2.86 -34.91
CA LYS A 3 -0.11 -3.74 -33.89
C LYS A 3 -0.33 -2.98 -32.57
N SER A 4 -1.52 -3.10 -31.99
CA SER A 4 -1.83 -2.55 -30.66
C SER A 4 -0.88 -3.09 -29.58
N LEU A 5 -0.63 -2.28 -28.55
CA LEU A 5 0.12 -2.65 -27.35
C LEU A 5 -0.43 -3.92 -26.69
N ARG A 6 -1.75 -4.13 -26.77
CA ARG A 6 -2.43 -5.28 -26.17
C ARG A 6 -2.47 -6.52 -27.08
N SER A 7 -1.92 -6.43 -28.30
CA SER A 7 -1.85 -7.56 -29.24
C SER A 7 -1.12 -8.75 -28.63
N ALA A 8 -1.68 -9.95 -28.80
CA ALA A 8 -1.11 -11.20 -28.27
C ALA A 8 0.33 -11.43 -28.75
N SER A 9 0.62 -11.14 -30.02
CA SER A 9 1.96 -11.25 -30.60
C SER A 9 2.97 -10.36 -29.85
N LYS A 10 2.63 -9.09 -29.60
CA LYS A 10 3.51 -8.16 -28.87
C LYS A 10 3.69 -8.54 -27.41
N LYS A 11 2.64 -9.06 -26.76
CA LYS A 11 2.71 -9.58 -25.38
C LYS A 11 3.65 -10.77 -25.27
N LYS A 12 3.52 -11.77 -26.16
CA LYS A 12 4.38 -12.96 -26.20
C LYS A 12 5.85 -12.57 -26.39
N THR A 13 6.17 -11.69 -27.33
CA THR A 13 7.56 -11.23 -27.52
C THR A 13 8.12 -10.50 -26.30
N LYS A 14 7.30 -9.71 -25.59
CA LYS A 14 7.73 -9.05 -24.36
C LYS A 14 7.98 -10.06 -23.24
N ALA A 15 7.15 -11.10 -23.11
CA ALA A 15 7.35 -12.15 -22.12
C ALA A 15 8.70 -12.88 -22.34
N ILE A 16 9.00 -13.27 -23.58
CA ILE A 16 10.28 -13.91 -23.95
C ILE A 16 11.47 -13.01 -23.60
N LYS A 17 11.41 -11.72 -23.95
CA LYS A 17 12.50 -10.78 -23.61
C LYS A 17 12.67 -10.63 -22.10
N ARG A 18 11.57 -10.59 -21.34
CA ARG A 18 11.63 -10.53 -19.87
C ARG A 18 12.32 -11.73 -19.28
N SER A 19 11.97 -12.94 -19.71
CA SER A 19 12.57 -14.16 -19.16
C SER A 19 14.03 -14.35 -19.59
N ALA A 20 14.35 -14.09 -20.86
CA ALA A 20 15.67 -14.43 -21.41
C ALA A 20 16.72 -13.34 -21.16
N VAL A 21 16.34 -12.06 -21.17
CA VAL A 21 17.31 -10.95 -21.15
C VAL A 21 17.24 -10.15 -19.86
N PHE A 22 16.03 -9.75 -19.45
CA PHE A 22 15.89 -8.81 -18.33
C PHE A 22 15.96 -9.50 -16.97
N LYS A 23 15.31 -10.65 -16.80
CA LYS A 23 15.23 -11.36 -15.53
C LYS A 23 16.61 -11.76 -14.97
N PRO A 24 17.54 -12.35 -15.74
CA PRO A 24 18.87 -12.66 -15.21
C PRO A 24 19.64 -11.43 -14.69
N VAL A 25 19.44 -10.26 -15.32
CA VAL A 25 20.08 -9.01 -14.91
C VAL A 25 19.45 -8.44 -13.64
N GLU A 26 18.12 -8.55 -13.52
CA GLU A 26 17.38 -8.16 -12.32
C GLU A 26 17.79 -9.03 -11.13
N ASP A 27 17.83 -10.36 -11.32
CA ASP A 27 18.21 -11.33 -10.29
C ASP A 27 19.65 -11.04 -9.80
N ALA A 28 20.62 -10.88 -10.72
CA ALA A 28 22.00 -10.55 -10.35
C ALA A 28 22.17 -9.19 -9.65
N ARG A 29 21.24 -8.25 -9.83
CA ARG A 29 21.24 -6.98 -9.08
C ARG A 29 20.71 -7.20 -7.67
N LEU A 30 19.65 -8.00 -7.51
CA LEU A 30 19.10 -8.32 -6.20
C LEU A 30 20.11 -9.08 -5.33
N ASP A 31 20.85 -10.02 -5.93
CA ASP A 31 21.91 -10.76 -5.23
C ASP A 31 23.00 -9.81 -4.71
N ARG A 32 23.46 -8.87 -5.55
CA ARG A 32 24.43 -7.85 -5.13
C ARG A 32 23.92 -6.99 -3.98
N LEU A 33 22.66 -6.55 -4.04
CA LEU A 33 22.06 -5.77 -2.95
C LEU A 33 21.95 -6.59 -1.67
N ALA A 34 21.56 -7.87 -1.76
CA ALA A 34 21.51 -8.76 -0.61
C ALA A 34 22.89 -8.94 0.05
N THR A 35 23.94 -9.14 -0.75
CA THR A 35 25.32 -9.23 -0.23
C THR A 35 25.77 -7.94 0.45
N ALA A 36 25.44 -6.77 -0.11
CA ALA A 36 25.77 -5.49 0.49
C ALA A 36 25.03 -5.27 1.82
N GLN A 37 23.76 -5.69 1.90
CA GLN A 37 22.98 -5.63 3.13
C GLN A 37 23.53 -6.57 4.21
N GLN A 38 23.93 -7.79 3.85
CA GLN A 38 24.56 -8.73 4.77
C GLN A 38 25.92 -8.21 5.27
N ALA A 39 26.74 -7.66 4.38
CA ALA A 39 28.02 -7.05 4.75
C ALA A 39 27.82 -5.85 5.69
N ALA A 40 26.85 -4.98 5.42
CA ALA A 40 26.50 -3.85 6.28
C ALA A 40 25.97 -4.30 7.65
N ALA A 41 25.25 -5.43 7.73
CA ALA A 41 24.79 -5.99 8.99
C ALA A 41 25.91 -6.68 9.79
N ALA A 42 26.92 -7.23 9.11
CA ALA A 42 28.07 -7.89 9.74
C ALA A 42 29.10 -6.90 10.27
N LEU A 43 29.21 -5.70 9.69
CA LEU A 43 29.99 -4.63 10.28
C LEU A 43 29.37 -4.24 11.62
N PRO A 44 30.15 -4.10 12.71
CA PRO A 44 29.63 -3.53 13.95
C PRO A 44 29.05 -2.16 13.59
N LYS A 45 27.85 -1.84 14.10
CA LYS A 45 27.27 -0.51 13.99
C LYS A 45 28.24 0.48 14.61
N VAL A 46 29.17 1.02 13.82
CA VAL A 46 30.04 2.10 14.24
C VAL A 46 29.10 3.25 14.54
N ALA A 47 29.03 3.57 15.83
CA ALA A 47 28.29 4.66 16.48
C ALA A 47 27.14 5.28 15.67
N ALA A 48 25.93 5.14 16.20
CA ALA A 48 24.80 6.00 15.87
C ALA A 48 25.02 7.43 16.40
N GLU A 49 26.07 8.10 15.93
CA GLU A 49 26.36 9.52 16.01
C GLU A 49 27.01 9.81 14.64
N GLU A 50 26.39 10.50 13.69
CA GLU A 50 25.92 11.87 13.81
C GLU A 50 24.75 12.15 12.84
N LYS A 51 23.83 12.99 13.30
CA LYS A 51 22.85 13.79 12.53
C LYS A 51 21.81 13.01 11.73
N ALA A 52 21.00 12.24 12.45
CA ALA A 52 19.56 12.42 12.26
C ALA A 52 19.23 13.82 12.79
N GLU A 53 19.22 14.84 11.92
CA GLU A 53 18.54 16.09 12.24
C GLU A 53 17.14 15.73 12.67
N SER A 54 16.90 15.89 13.97
CA SER A 54 15.58 15.85 14.55
C SER A 54 14.72 16.83 13.75
N MET A 55 13.81 16.31 12.94
CA MET A 55 12.60 17.03 12.58
C MET A 55 11.79 17.19 13.88
N ASP A 56 12.25 18.12 14.69
CA ASP A 56 11.51 18.75 15.76
C ASP A 56 10.42 19.58 15.08
N THR A 57 9.33 18.91 14.76
CA THR A 57 8.07 19.59 14.48
C THR A 57 7.17 19.28 15.66
N ASP A 58 7.30 20.10 16.69
CA ASP A 58 6.29 20.39 17.71
C ASP A 58 5.06 21.07 17.06
N VAL A 59 4.61 20.52 15.94
CA VAL A 59 3.37 20.84 15.26
C VAL A 59 2.37 19.80 15.74
N PRO A 60 1.26 20.19 16.39
CA PRO A 60 0.24 19.24 16.78
C PRO A 60 -0.15 18.45 15.53
N LYS A 61 0.01 17.14 15.59
CA LYS A 61 -0.30 16.23 14.49
C LYS A 61 -1.80 16.32 14.21
N ILE A 62 -2.19 17.23 13.32
CA ILE A 62 -3.57 17.37 12.88
C ILE A 62 -3.92 16.06 12.18
N SER A 63 -4.61 15.17 12.89
CA SER A 63 -5.08 13.90 12.36
C SER A 63 -6.18 14.19 11.33
N THR A 64 -5.79 14.46 10.09
CA THR A 64 -6.72 14.69 8.98
C THR A 64 -7.51 13.45 8.60
N SER A 65 -7.08 12.26 9.06
CA SER A 65 -7.90 11.07 9.02
C SER A 65 -8.66 10.93 10.34
N GLY A 66 -9.99 10.99 10.30
CA GLY A 66 -10.84 10.54 11.40
C GLY A 66 -10.55 9.08 11.79
N PRO A 67 -11.17 8.57 12.87
CA PRO A 67 -10.89 7.23 13.36
C PRO A 67 -11.00 6.20 12.23
N LYS A 68 -9.91 5.44 12.00
CA LYS A 68 -9.88 4.34 11.04
C LYS A 68 -10.80 3.24 11.55
N LEU A 69 -12.08 3.34 11.21
CA LEU A 69 -13.07 2.34 11.55
C LEU A 69 -12.75 1.05 10.80
N ASN A 70 -12.54 -0.03 11.54
CA ASN A 70 -12.48 -1.37 10.96
C ASN A 70 -13.83 -1.74 10.32
N SER A 71 -13.84 -2.74 9.43
CA SER A 71 -15.05 -3.13 8.70
C SER A 71 -16.22 -3.50 9.63
N LYS A 72 -15.93 -4.06 10.82
CA LYS A 72 -16.90 -4.44 11.85
C LYS A 72 -17.60 -3.21 12.45
N THR A 73 -16.86 -2.18 12.84
CA THR A 73 -17.41 -0.93 13.40
C THR A 73 -18.22 -0.14 12.37
N ARG A 74 -17.75 -0.07 11.11
CA ARG A 74 -18.52 0.52 10.00
C ARG A 74 -19.85 -0.20 9.76
N ARG A 75 -19.88 -1.52 9.87
CA ARG A 75 -21.11 -2.33 9.73
C ARG A 75 -22.08 -2.09 10.89
N GLN A 76 -21.59 -1.94 12.12
CA GLN A 76 -22.42 -1.67 13.29
C GLN A 76 -23.09 -0.29 13.22
N GLN A 77 -22.35 0.77 12.85
CA GLN A 77 -22.90 2.12 12.67
C GLN A 77 -24.03 2.15 11.61
N LYS A 78 -23.84 1.48 10.47
CA LYS A 78 -24.89 1.36 9.43
C LYS A 78 -26.14 0.64 9.93
N ARG A 79 -26.01 -0.30 10.88
CA ARG A 79 -27.15 -1.02 11.45
C ARG A 79 -27.86 -0.20 12.53
N ALA A 80 -27.11 0.56 13.33
CA ALA A 80 -27.67 1.46 14.34
C ALA A 80 -28.50 2.59 13.71
N GLY A 81 -27.99 3.23 12.64
CA GLY A 81 -28.69 4.30 11.93
C GLY A 81 -29.99 3.88 11.24
N LYS A 82 -30.17 2.58 10.94
CA LYS A 82 -31.42 2.06 10.35
C LYS A 82 -32.54 1.84 11.35
N LYS A 83 -32.26 1.79 12.66
CA LYS A 83 -33.29 1.55 13.68
C LYS A 83 -34.04 2.81 14.13
N GLY A 84 -33.54 4.02 13.81
CA GLY A 84 -34.18 5.30 14.18
C GLY A 84 -35.21 5.85 13.19
N GLY A 85 -35.35 5.25 12.00
CA GLY A 85 -36.20 5.77 10.92
C GLY A 85 -37.67 5.33 10.94
N ALA A 86 -38.04 4.40 11.82
CA ALA A 86 -39.42 3.92 11.91
C ALA A 86 -40.23 4.75 12.93
N LYS A 87 -40.41 6.05 12.67
CA LYS A 87 -41.56 6.77 13.26
C LYS A 87 -42.81 6.16 12.61
N LYS A 88 -43.50 5.28 13.34
CA LYS A 88 -44.79 4.71 12.96
C LYS A 88 -45.72 5.87 12.60
N LYS A 89 -46.03 6.05 11.31
CA LYS A 89 -47.18 6.85 10.90
C LYS A 89 -48.40 6.04 11.29
N THR A 90 -48.97 6.31 12.46
CA THR A 90 -50.33 5.91 12.80
C THR A 90 -51.26 6.69 11.88
N ILE A 91 -51.59 6.09 10.74
CA ILE A 91 -52.72 6.53 9.93
C ILE A 91 -53.96 6.02 10.66
N ASN A 92 -54.69 6.93 11.30
CA ASN A 92 -56.06 6.63 11.74
C ASN A 92 -56.88 6.35 10.47
N ARG A 93 -57.44 5.14 10.38
CA ARG A 93 -58.56 4.85 9.48
C ARG A 93 -59.81 4.63 10.33
N PHE A 94 -60.87 5.29 9.86
CA PHE A 94 -62.25 5.34 10.34
C PHE A 94 -62.52 6.35 11.45
#